data_AF-A0A139AW85-F1
#
_entry.id   AF-A0A139AW85-F1
#
_cell.length_a   1.000
_cell.length_b   1.000
_cell.length_c   1.000
_cell.angle_alpha   90.00
_cell.angle_beta   90.00
_cell.angle_gamma   90.00
#
_symmetry.space_group_name_H-M   'P 1'
#
loop_
_entity.id
_entity.type
_entity.pdbx_description
1 polymer ?
#
loop_
_entity_poly.entity_id
_entity_poly.type
_entity_poly.pdbx_seq_one_letter_code
_entity_poly.pdbx_strand_id
1 'polypeptide(L)'
;MLTWEGTQVLGAANIGNKLENLPFQRIVHKVNTVDAQPSSAAGNALMVIVTGQLLIDDEKNPHHFTQAFQLVAEGQAYFVFNDVFRLNYG
;
A
#
# COMPACT_ATOMS: atom_id res chain seq x y z
N MET A 1 -2.03 0.61 -10.45
CA MET A 1 -2.74 1.85 -10.11
C MET A 1 -2.72 2.01 -8.61
N LEU A 2 -2.48 3.22 -8.11
CA LEU A 2 -2.57 3.57 -6.68
C LEU A 2 -3.85 4.35 -6.42
N THR A 3 -4.54 4.05 -5.32
CA THR A 3 -5.55 4.93 -4.72
C THR A 3 -5.06 5.34 -3.33
N TRP A 4 -4.62 6.59 -3.18
CA TRP A 4 -4.13 7.13 -1.92
C TRP A 4 -5.15 8.09 -1.31
N GLU A 5 -5.73 7.74 -0.17
CA GLU A 5 -6.75 8.56 0.51
C GLU A 5 -7.93 8.95 -0.42
N GLY A 6 -8.25 8.09 -1.39
CA GLY A 6 -9.31 8.31 -2.40
C GLY A 6 -8.84 8.99 -3.70
N THR A 7 -7.60 9.46 -3.77
CA THR A 7 -7.02 10.02 -5.00
C THR A 7 -6.41 8.90 -5.85
N GLN A 8 -6.88 8.75 -7.09
CA GLN A 8 -6.36 7.75 -8.03
C GLN A 8 -5.13 8.26 -8.80
N VAL A 9 -4.11 7.41 -8.91
CA VAL A 9 -2.85 7.69 -9.61
C VAL A 9 -2.50 6.48 -10.48
N LEU A 10 -2.34 6.71 -11.78
CA LEU A 10 -2.07 5.68 -12.77
C LEU A 10 -0.64 5.78 -13.31
N GLY A 11 0.03 4.62 -13.43
CA GLY A 11 1.37 4.49 -14.00
C GLY A 11 2.49 4.70 -12.99
N ALA A 12 3.58 3.94 -13.13
CA ALA A 12 4.68 3.89 -12.16
C ALA A 12 5.33 5.26 -11.91
N ALA A 13 5.55 6.07 -12.97
CA ALA A 13 6.15 7.40 -12.84
C ALA A 13 5.29 8.34 -11.98
N ASN A 14 3.98 8.38 -12.23
CA ASN A 14 3.07 9.22 -11.45
C ASN A 14 2.93 8.73 -10.01
N ILE A 15 2.93 7.40 -9.81
CA ILE A 15 2.88 6.78 -8.48
C ILE A 15 4.15 7.16 -7.69
N GLY A 16 5.33 7.02 -8.30
CA GLY A 16 6.61 7.44 -7.70
C GLY A 16 6.56 8.91 -7.29
N ASN A 17 6.21 9.80 -8.21
CA ASN A 17 6.05 11.23 -7.93
C ASN A 17 5.06 11.49 -6.78
N LYS A 18 3.92 10.79 -6.74
CA LYS A 18 2.93 10.96 -5.65
C LYS A 18 3.52 10.60 -4.30
N LEU A 19 4.23 9.48 -4.21
CA LEU A 19 4.83 8.99 -2.96
C LEU A 19 6.00 9.85 -2.49
N GLU A 20 6.84 10.32 -3.41
CA GLU A 20 7.97 11.22 -3.13
C GLU A 20 7.51 12.60 -2.61
N ASN A 21 6.34 13.06 -3.04
CA ASN A 21 5.79 14.37 -2.65
C ASN A 21 4.80 14.30 -1.47
N LEU A 22 4.78 13.21 -0.71
CA LEU A 22 4.01 13.17 0.53
C LEU A 22 4.63 14.11 1.58
N PRO A 23 3.82 14.80 2.40
CA PRO A 23 4.30 15.91 3.25
C PRO A 23 4.94 15.41 4.56
N PHE A 24 5.94 14.53 4.47
CA PHE A 24 6.73 14.04 5.60
C PHE A 24 8.16 13.72 5.16
N GLN A 25 9.10 13.75 6.11
CA GLN A 25 10.51 13.44 5.82
C GLN A 25 10.85 11.98 6.14
N ARG A 26 10.24 11.44 7.21
CA ARG A 26 10.45 10.08 7.68
C ARG A 26 9.11 9.40 7.92
N ILE A 27 9.02 8.14 7.53
CA ILE A 27 7.86 7.30 7.84
C ILE A 27 8.34 5.91 8.28
N VAL A 28 7.75 5.39 9.35
CA VAL A 28 7.98 4.02 9.83
C VAL A 28 6.66 3.28 9.80
N HIS A 29 6.60 2.21 9.01
CA HIS A 29 5.47 1.30 8.97
C HIS A 29 5.64 0.23 10.05
N LYS A 30 4.67 0.13 10.96
CA LYS A 30 4.53 -0.97 11.90
C LYS A 30 3.37 -1.84 11.45
N VAL A 31 3.68 -2.99 10.88
CA VAL A 31 2.67 -3.94 10.39
C VAL A 31 2.10 -4.72 11.56
N ASN A 32 0.78 -4.76 11.69
CA ASN A 32 0.08 -5.51 12.73
C ASN A 32 -0.46 -6.84 12.21
N THR A 33 -1.11 -6.82 11.04
CA THR A 33 -1.65 -8.03 10.40
C THR A 33 -1.36 -8.01 8.91
N VAL A 34 -1.24 -9.20 8.34
CA VAL A 34 -1.10 -9.43 6.91
C VAL A 34 -1.91 -10.68 6.57
N ASP A 35 -2.89 -10.52 5.69
CA ASP A 35 -3.69 -11.62 5.16
C ASP A 35 -3.52 -11.66 3.64
N ALA A 36 -3.36 -12.86 3.08
CA ALA A 36 -3.15 -13.05 1.64
C ALA A 36 -4.02 -14.17 1.08
N GLN A 37 -4.55 -13.97 -0.11
CA GLN A 37 -5.37 -14.95 -0.83
C GLN A 37 -5.03 -14.93 -2.33
N PRO A 38 -5.14 -16.08 -3.05
CA PRO A 38 -5.16 -16.07 -4.51
C PRO A 38 -6.30 -15.17 -5.03
N SER A 39 -6.01 -14.29 -5.98
CA SER A 39 -6.98 -13.34 -6.54
C SER A 39 -7.30 -13.56 -8.02
N SER A 40 -6.73 -14.60 -8.63
CA SER A 40 -7.06 -15.04 -9.97
C SER A 40 -7.20 -16.57 -10.03
N ALA A 41 -8.10 -17.05 -10.90
CA ALA A 41 -8.27 -18.49 -11.13
C ALA A 41 -7.02 -19.14 -11.75
N ALA A 42 -6.23 -18.37 -12.48
CA ALA A 42 -4.95 -18.82 -13.07
C ALA A 42 -3.83 -18.95 -12.02
N GLY A 43 -4.05 -18.52 -10.77
CA GLY A 43 -3.04 -18.61 -9.70
C GLY A 43 -1.86 -17.65 -9.85
N ASN A 44 -1.92 -16.70 -10.79
CA ASN A 44 -0.85 -15.74 -11.08
C ASN A 44 -1.01 -14.41 -10.33
N ALA A 45 -2.03 -14.26 -9.48
CA ALA A 45 -2.28 -13.04 -8.73
C ALA A 45 -2.63 -13.34 -7.27
N LEU A 46 -2.21 -12.45 -6.38
CA LEU A 46 -2.52 -12.46 -4.95
C LEU A 46 -3.24 -11.17 -4.58
N MET A 47 -4.23 -11.26 -3.70
CA MET A 47 -4.77 -10.13 -2.95
C MET A 47 -4.15 -10.18 -1.56
N VAL A 48 -3.55 -9.07 -1.13
CA VAL A 48 -2.93 -8.92 0.18
C VAL A 48 -3.57 -7.74 0.89
N ILE A 49 -3.99 -7.92 2.13
CA ILE A 49 -4.48 -6.84 3.00
C ILE A 49 -3.50 -6.71 4.17
N VAL A 50 -3.08 -5.48 4.42
CA VAL A 50 -2.20 -5.10 5.51
C VAL A 50 -2.94 -4.12 6.40
N THR A 51 -2.96 -4.38 7.70
CA THR A 51 -3.35 -3.38 8.69
C THR A 51 -2.15 -3.05 9.55
N GLY A 52 -2.00 -1.79 9.94
CA GLY A 52 -0.91 -1.41 10.81
C GLY A 52 -1.00 0.00 11.35
N GLN A 53 0.16 0.48 11.76
CA GLN A 53 0.39 1.82 12.28
C GLN A 53 1.52 2.50 11.50
N LEU A 54 1.38 3.81 11.26
CA LEU A 54 2.39 4.68 10.68
C LEU A 54 2.89 5.63 11.77
N LEU A 55 4.20 5.71 11.93
CA LEU A 55 4.84 6.79 12.67
C LEU A 55 5.48 7.73 11.66
N ILE A 56 5.04 8.97 11.67
CA ILE A 56 5.48 10.02 10.75
C ILE A 56 6.43 10.95 11.51
N ASP A 57 7.58 11.25 10.91
CA ASP A 57 8.63 12.10 11.46
C ASP A 57 8.97 11.76 12.93
N ASP A 58 8.77 12.71 13.84
CA ASP A 58 8.96 12.54 15.29
C ASP A 58 7.63 12.55 16.06
N GLU A 59 6.51 12.29 15.37
CA GLU A 59 5.21 12.19 16.01
C GLU A 59 5.18 11.04 17.02
N LYS A 60 4.70 11.33 18.23
CA LYS A 60 4.55 10.32 19.28
C LYS A 60 3.33 9.41 19.07
N ASN A 61 2.34 9.89 18.31
CA ASN A 61 1.08 9.20 18.13
C ASN A 61 1.09 8.49 16.77
N PRO A 62 1.00 7.15 16.74
CA PRO A 62 0.89 6.43 15.48
C PRO A 62 -0.49 6.60 14.84
N HIS A 63 -0.53 6.68 13.51
CA HIS A 63 -1.76 6.67 12.73
C HIS A 63 -2.08 5.25 12.27
N HIS A 64 -3.31 4.78 12.48
CA HIS A 64 -3.71 3.48 11.97
C HIS A 64 -3.92 3.55 10.46
N PHE A 65 -3.54 2.50 9.74
CA PHE A 65 -3.74 2.42 8.30
C PHE A 65 -4.21 1.03 7.87
N THR A 66 -4.86 1.00 6.72
CA THR A 66 -5.16 -0.21 5.96
C THR A 66 -4.60 -0.03 4.54
N GLN A 67 -3.92 -1.04 4.02
CA GLN A 67 -3.45 -1.04 2.65
C GLN A 67 -3.74 -2.39 1.99
N ALA A 68 -4.29 -2.34 0.78
CA ALA A 68 -4.57 -3.52 -0.02
C ALA A 68 -3.70 -3.52 -1.28
N PHE A 69 -3.06 -4.65 -1.56
CA PHE A 69 -2.25 -4.86 -2.75
C PHE A 69 -2.80 -6.00 -3.58
N GLN A 70 -2.96 -5.78 -4.88
CA GLN A 70 -3.01 -6.88 -5.83
C GLN A 70 -1.63 -7.08 -6.45
N LEU A 71 -1.01 -8.21 -6.12
CA LEU A 71 0.27 -8.61 -6.69
C LEU A 71 0.01 -9.49 -7.90
N VAL A 72 0.69 -9.24 -9.01
CA VAL A 72 0.63 -10.07 -10.21
C VAL A 72 2.04 -10.59 -10.50
N ALA A 73 2.15 -11.89 -10.78
CA ALA A 73 3.42 -12.54 -11.07
C ALA A 73 3.95 -12.09 -12.44
N GLU A 74 5.25 -11.76 -12.47
CA GLU A 74 6.03 -11.46 -13.68
C GLU A 74 7.35 -12.23 -13.59
N GLY A 75 7.45 -13.34 -14.33
CA GLY A 75 8.59 -14.25 -14.24
C GLY A 75 8.69 -14.90 -12.85
N GLN A 76 9.79 -14.64 -12.15
CA GLN A 76 10.06 -15.14 -10.78
C GLN A 76 9.79 -14.08 -9.70
N ALA A 77 9.21 -12.94 -10.08
CA ALA A 77 8.91 -11.82 -9.19
C ALA A 77 7.42 -11.46 -9.25
N TYR A 78 7.03 -10.51 -8.40
CA TYR A 78 5.71 -9.90 -8.43
C TYR A 78 5.84 -8.40 -8.64
N PHE A 79 4.86 -7.80 -9.31
CA PHE A 79 4.67 -6.36 -9.30
C PHE A 79 3.31 -6.01 -8.72
N VAL A 80 3.19 -4.77 -8.22
CA VAL A 80 1.95 -4.25 -7.65
C VAL A 80 1.05 -3.76 -8.80
N PHE A 81 0.01 -4.52 -9.12
CA PHE A 81 -0.97 -4.13 -10.14
C PHE A 81 -1.97 -3.12 -9.59
N ASN A 82 -2.49 -3.37 -8.38
CA ASN A 82 -3.35 -2.43 -7.65
C ASN A 82 -2.80 -2.17 -6.24
N ASP A 83 -2.90 -0.93 -5.79
CA ASP A 83 -2.57 -0.47 -4.45
C ASP A 83 -3.68 0.47 -3.98
N VAL A 84 -4.25 0.21 -2.81
CA VAL A 84 -5.27 1.05 -2.17
C VAL A 84 -4.84 1.31 -0.74
N PHE A 85 -4.61 2.57 -0.40
CA PHE A 85 -4.17 3.03 0.90
C PHE A 85 -5.23 3.91 1.57
N ARG A 86 -5.49 3.65 2.85
CA ARG A 86 -6.33 4.47 3.73
C ARG A 86 -5.74 4.63 5.12
N LEU A 87 -5.80 5.84 5.65
CA LEU A 87 -5.71 6.09 7.08
C LEU A 87 -7.06 5.78 7.73
N ASN A 88 -7.00 5.14 8.90
CA ASN A 88 -8.16 4.77 9.70
C ASN A 88 -8.36 5.84 10.77
N TYR A 89 -9.12 6.88 10.44
CA TYR A 89 -9.60 7.88 11.41
C TYR A 89 -10.83 7.27 12.10
N GLY A 90 -10.65 6.82 13.35
CA GLY A 90 -11.72 6.19 14.13
C GLY A 90 -12.96 7.06 14.31
#